data_AF-A0A7J6RXQ8-F1
#
_entry.id   AF-A0A7J6RXQ8-F1
#
_cell.length_a   1.000
_cell.length_b   1.000
_cell.length_c   1.000
_cell.angle_alpha   90.00
_cell.angle_beta   90.00
_cell.angle_gamma   90.00
#
_symmetry.space_group_name_H-M   'P 1'
#
loop_
_entity.id
_entity.type
_entity.pdbx_description
1 polymer ?
#
loop_
_entity_poly.entity_id
_entity_poly.type
_entity_poly.pdbx_seq_one_letter_code
_entity_poly.pdbx_strand_id
1 'polypeptide(L)'
;MAEEGHELEVSDRELEGYAMGFKTALERARREVEDALEESALLDWPEIDTDYESLCRALACVDIVGICFVYESATRSFGTASRLLNWYVAHHDMDQEITEISSRAHDLLMHVDGESDGEEEFWECVQFLACMDMSKHVALLLTQWLQEKSEDHEVDQGTEEIRTRFIESTWRLAILHVTLVEEWWSAMRAAGIAGMESLIKRMCELTSPETGPVESETAWYLKVILEYFWFYPNLNVTGGAVSSIVESAAKLLSTEKDASVTPMDVVVHACLTGNVNELLTTLSADGKEFGGSMTVCHIVDLLYYTGSLSEALPAERDVEQYRDGRLIDYIDLLTSRALPKALGYRLAEDYAAASHEENLRRRKLSKILLETAEEMSPTDNDLMAVIKRSLDHRLPDVALRICFARYEALSDTDVLSAIRALGCYLQGSQPT
;
A
#
# COMPACT_ATOMS: atom_id res chain seq x y z
N MET A 1 2.91 23.94 -35.68
CA MET A 1 2.64 22.50 -35.57
C MET A 1 2.89 22.17 -34.13
N ALA A 2 1.82 22.04 -33.35
CA ALA A 2 1.91 21.60 -31.97
C ALA A 2 2.22 20.10 -32.02
N GLU A 3 3.30 19.69 -31.37
CA GLU A 3 3.55 18.27 -31.10
C GLU A 3 2.52 17.84 -30.06
N GLU A 4 1.61 16.97 -30.47
CA GLU A 4 0.72 16.26 -29.56
C GLU A 4 1.60 15.35 -28.71
N GLY A 5 1.85 15.75 -27.47
CA GLY A 5 2.33 14.84 -26.44
C GLY A 5 1.29 13.74 -26.29
N HIS A 6 1.66 12.53 -26.69
CA HIS A 6 0.90 11.34 -26.34
C HIS A 6 1.05 11.15 -24.83
N GLU A 7 0.17 11.78 -24.04
CA GLU A 7 -0.12 11.30 -22.69
C GLU A 7 -0.64 9.87 -22.87
N LEU A 8 0.16 8.90 -22.44
CA LEU A 8 -0.32 7.55 -22.18
C LEU A 8 -1.29 7.68 -21.01
N GLU A 9 -2.56 7.94 -21.31
CA GLU A 9 -3.64 7.81 -20.34
C GLU A 9 -3.73 6.33 -19.94
N VAL A 10 -2.98 5.95 -18.90
CA VAL A 10 -3.18 4.68 -18.20
C VAL A 10 -4.51 4.80 -17.48
N SER A 11 -5.43 3.87 -17.73
CA SER A 11 -6.73 3.93 -17.07
C SER A 11 -6.59 3.64 -15.57
N ASP A 12 -7.44 4.27 -14.74
CA ASP A 12 -7.47 4.01 -13.29
C ASP A 12 -7.51 2.51 -12.97
N ARG A 13 -8.25 1.73 -13.77
CA ARG A 13 -8.37 0.27 -13.62
C ARG A 13 -7.06 -0.47 -13.87
N GLU A 14 -6.24 0.00 -14.80
CA GLU A 14 -4.91 -0.57 -15.06
C GLU A 14 -3.95 -0.24 -13.91
N LEU A 15 -4.04 0.96 -13.34
CA LEU A 15 -3.26 1.37 -12.16
C LEU A 15 -3.64 0.58 -10.91
N GLU A 16 -4.93 0.40 -10.65
CA GLU A 16 -5.42 -0.48 -9.59
C GLU A 16 -4.92 -1.91 -9.79
N GLY A 17 -4.99 -2.42 -11.03
CA GLY A 17 -4.49 -3.75 -11.38
C GLY A 17 -2.98 -3.90 -11.14
N TYR A 18 -2.19 -2.88 -11.47
CA TYR A 18 -0.75 -2.85 -11.22
C TYR A 18 -0.43 -2.80 -9.72
N ALA A 19 -1.08 -1.91 -8.96
CA ALA A 19 -0.91 -1.81 -7.51
C ALA A 19 -1.26 -3.12 -6.79
N MET A 20 -2.40 -3.74 -7.14
CA MET A 20 -2.82 -5.03 -6.59
C MET A 20 -1.89 -6.18 -6.99
N GLY A 21 -1.39 -6.17 -8.23
CA GLY A 21 -0.41 -7.14 -8.70
C GLY A 21 0.89 -7.07 -7.89
N PHE A 22 1.40 -5.85 -7.65
CA PHE A 22 2.60 -5.64 -6.85
C PHE A 22 2.40 -6.05 -5.38
N LYS A 23 1.28 -5.65 -4.76
CA LYS A 23 0.90 -6.10 -3.42
C LYS A 23 0.88 -7.63 -3.32
N THR A 24 0.23 -8.31 -4.26
CA THR A 24 0.11 -9.77 -4.26
C THR A 24 1.47 -10.45 -4.37
N ALA A 25 2.41 -9.86 -5.14
CA ALA A 25 3.77 -10.37 -5.24
C ALA A 25 4.54 -10.22 -3.90
N LEU A 26 4.40 -9.08 -3.22
CA LEU A 26 4.99 -8.86 -1.90
C LEU A 26 4.37 -9.77 -0.83
N GLU A 27 3.05 -9.99 -0.84
CA GLU A 27 2.38 -10.92 0.10
C GLU A 27 2.87 -12.35 -0.10
N ARG A 28 3.07 -12.75 -1.36
CA ARG A 28 3.63 -14.06 -1.68
C ARG A 28 5.06 -14.18 -1.16
N ALA A 29 5.90 -13.18 -1.41
CA ALA A 29 7.28 -13.16 -0.90
C ALA A 29 7.30 -13.23 0.63
N ARG A 30 6.43 -12.48 1.32
CA ARG A 30 6.29 -12.53 2.78
C ARG A 30 5.92 -13.94 3.26
N ARG A 31 4.93 -14.59 2.64
CA ARG A 31 4.54 -15.97 2.99
C ARG A 31 5.67 -16.97 2.76
N GLU A 32 6.43 -16.83 1.68
CA GLU A 32 7.59 -17.70 1.41
C GLU A 32 8.68 -17.53 2.49
N VAL A 33 8.85 -16.33 3.03
CA VAL A 33 9.76 -16.06 4.18
C VAL A 33 9.17 -16.57 5.50
N GLU A 34 7.86 -16.42 5.71
CA GLU A 34 7.13 -16.92 6.88
C GLU A 34 7.21 -18.45 6.97
N ASP A 35 6.93 -19.15 5.86
CA ASP A 35 7.10 -20.61 5.76
C ASP A 35 8.56 -21.02 6.08
N ALA A 36 9.54 -20.25 5.59
CA ALA A 36 10.95 -20.49 5.88
C ALA A 36 11.29 -20.26 7.36
N LEU A 37 10.71 -19.24 8.01
CA LEU A 37 10.85 -18.98 9.45
C LEU A 37 10.25 -20.11 10.29
N GLU A 38 9.08 -20.63 9.91
CA GLU A 38 8.46 -21.78 10.57
C GLU A 38 9.33 -23.04 10.45
N GLU A 39 9.88 -23.31 9.26
CA GLU A 39 10.80 -24.42 9.03
C GLU A 39 12.14 -24.23 9.75
N SER A 40 12.61 -22.99 9.87
CA SER A 40 13.87 -22.61 10.51
C SER A 40 13.75 -22.26 11.99
N ALA A 41 12.59 -22.42 12.64
CA ALA A 41 12.36 -22.07 14.05
C ALA A 41 13.30 -22.79 15.05
N LEU A 42 14.11 -23.75 14.57
CA LEU A 42 15.16 -24.44 15.32
C LEU A 42 16.58 -23.82 15.14
N LEU A 43 16.74 -22.84 14.25
CA LEU A 43 17.99 -22.20 13.86
C LEU A 43 17.81 -20.68 13.85
N ASP A 44 18.30 -20.02 14.90
CA ASP A 44 18.27 -18.57 15.10
C ASP A 44 18.98 -17.84 13.94
N TRP A 45 18.24 -17.32 12.97
CA TRP A 45 18.74 -16.68 11.73
C TRP A 45 18.26 -15.22 11.63
N PRO A 46 18.99 -14.26 12.23
CA PRO A 46 18.59 -12.85 12.31
C PRO A 46 18.37 -12.14 10.96
N GLU A 47 18.98 -12.66 9.89
CA GLU A 47 18.84 -12.12 8.54
C GLU A 47 17.42 -12.36 7.98
N ILE A 48 16.80 -13.50 8.29
CA ILE A 48 15.43 -13.81 7.84
C ILE A 48 14.42 -12.92 8.56
N ASP A 49 14.59 -12.69 9.86
CA ASP A 49 13.72 -11.79 10.63
C ASP A 49 13.77 -10.36 10.06
N THR A 50 14.97 -9.88 9.72
CA THR A 50 15.16 -8.55 9.12
C THR A 50 14.48 -8.45 7.75
N ASP A 51 14.59 -9.49 6.92
CA ASP A 51 13.94 -9.55 5.60
C ASP A 51 12.41 -9.62 5.73
N TYR A 52 11.89 -10.38 6.70
CA TYR A 52 10.47 -10.45 7.01
C TYR A 52 9.92 -9.08 7.44
N GLU A 53 10.57 -8.40 8.38
CA GLU A 53 10.17 -7.06 8.80
C GLU A 53 10.21 -6.05 7.65
N SER A 54 11.24 -6.09 6.81
CA SER A 54 11.35 -5.22 5.63
C SER A 54 10.22 -5.47 4.63
N LEU A 55 9.82 -6.73 4.42
CA LEU A 55 8.68 -7.09 3.58
C LEU A 55 7.34 -6.63 4.18
N CYS A 56 7.16 -6.73 5.49
CA CYS A 56 6.00 -6.19 6.20
C CYS A 56 5.89 -4.67 6.03
N ARG A 57 6.99 -3.93 6.23
CA ARG A 57 7.04 -2.47 6.02
C ARG A 57 6.81 -2.11 4.55
N ALA A 58 7.38 -2.86 3.61
CA ALA A 58 7.15 -2.67 2.17
C ALA A 58 5.68 -2.84 1.80
N LEU A 59 5.02 -3.89 2.29
CA LEU A 59 3.59 -4.13 2.11
C LEU A 59 2.74 -3.00 2.68
N ALA A 60 3.02 -2.60 3.92
CA ALA A 60 2.32 -1.49 4.56
C ALA A 60 2.47 -0.19 3.76
N CYS A 61 3.68 0.10 3.26
CA CYS A 61 3.97 1.27 2.46
C CYS A 61 3.23 1.26 1.11
N VAL A 62 3.27 0.15 0.37
CA VAL A 62 2.57 0.03 -0.92
C VAL A 62 1.06 0.15 -0.76
N ASP A 63 0.51 -0.44 0.30
CA ASP A 63 -0.92 -0.35 0.58
C ASP A 63 -1.36 1.08 0.85
N ILE A 64 -0.68 1.79 1.76
CA ILE A 64 -1.11 3.16 2.11
C ILE A 64 -0.91 4.14 0.94
N VAL A 65 0.16 3.98 0.14
CA VAL A 65 0.34 4.74 -1.10
C VAL A 65 -0.79 4.43 -2.09
N GLY A 66 -1.14 3.16 -2.27
CA GLY A 66 -2.27 2.76 -3.11
C GLY A 66 -3.59 3.40 -2.65
N ILE A 67 -3.86 3.38 -1.34
CA ILE A 67 -5.06 3.98 -0.73
C ILE A 67 -5.12 5.48 -0.98
N CYS A 68 -4.04 6.21 -0.71
CA CYS A 68 -4.04 7.67 -0.80
C CYS A 68 -3.92 8.21 -2.24
N PHE A 69 -3.22 7.54 -3.14
CA PHE A 69 -2.91 8.09 -4.47
C PHE A 69 -3.57 7.37 -5.65
N VAL A 70 -3.92 6.09 -5.51
CA VAL A 70 -4.46 5.27 -6.62
C VAL A 70 -5.97 5.08 -6.49
N TYR A 71 -6.45 4.74 -5.29
CA TYR A 71 -7.87 4.42 -5.07
C TYR A 71 -8.73 5.66 -4.80
N GLU A 72 -8.13 6.73 -4.26
CA GLU A 72 -8.80 8.01 -4.05
C GLU A 72 -9.16 8.69 -5.38
N SER A 73 -8.33 8.56 -6.42
CA SER A 73 -8.62 9.09 -7.76
C SER A 73 -9.77 8.35 -8.45
N ALA A 74 -9.85 7.02 -8.25
CA ALA A 74 -10.80 6.14 -8.95
C ALA A 74 -12.20 6.11 -8.31
N THR A 75 -12.31 6.28 -6.99
CA THR A 75 -13.58 6.14 -6.27
C THR A 75 -13.80 7.30 -5.32
N ARG A 76 -14.72 8.20 -5.67
CA ARG A 76 -15.16 9.34 -4.83
C ARG A 76 -15.40 8.89 -3.38
N SER A 77 -14.45 9.26 -2.51
CA SER A 77 -14.43 9.38 -1.03
C SER A 77 -14.89 8.21 -0.13
N PHE A 78 -15.88 7.41 -0.50
CA PHE A 78 -16.58 6.51 0.45
C PHE A 78 -15.76 5.27 0.87
N GLY A 79 -14.75 4.87 0.10
CA GLY A 79 -13.96 3.66 0.36
C GLY A 79 -12.64 3.87 1.10
N THR A 80 -12.14 5.10 1.16
CA THR A 80 -10.77 5.40 1.61
C THR A 80 -10.62 5.19 3.12
N ALA A 81 -11.60 5.64 3.90
CA ALA A 81 -11.53 5.54 5.36
C ALA A 81 -11.54 4.08 5.86
N SER A 82 -12.44 3.25 5.33
CA SER A 82 -12.48 1.82 5.65
C SER A 82 -11.20 1.11 5.22
N ARG A 83 -10.58 1.51 4.09
CA ARG A 83 -9.31 0.93 3.65
C ARG A 83 -8.16 1.34 4.56
N LEU A 84 -8.10 2.59 5.03
CA LEU A 84 -7.11 3.05 6.00
C LEU A 84 -7.23 2.32 7.34
N LEU A 85 -8.45 2.09 7.82
CA LEU A 85 -8.67 1.36 9.06
C LEU A 85 -8.31 -0.13 8.93
N ASN A 86 -8.71 -0.78 7.83
CA ASN A 86 -8.30 -2.16 7.54
C ASN A 86 -6.79 -2.28 7.39
N TRP A 87 -6.14 -1.28 6.79
CA TRP A 87 -4.68 -1.20 6.72
C TRP A 87 -4.06 -1.12 8.11
N TYR A 88 -4.60 -0.28 9.00
CA TYR A 88 -4.11 -0.19 10.38
C TYR A 88 -4.23 -1.54 11.10
N VAL A 89 -5.42 -2.16 11.05
CA VAL A 89 -5.66 -3.45 11.71
C VAL A 89 -4.68 -4.52 11.21
N ALA A 90 -4.46 -4.60 9.90
CA ALA A 90 -3.61 -5.62 9.28
C ALA A 90 -2.11 -5.44 9.55
N HIS A 91 -1.62 -4.21 9.68
CA HIS A 91 -0.18 -3.92 9.83
C HIS A 91 0.25 -3.66 11.28
N HIS A 92 -0.70 -3.59 12.21
CA HIS A 92 -0.47 -3.49 13.66
C HIS A 92 -0.86 -4.75 14.45
N ASP A 93 -1.17 -5.85 13.76
CA ASP A 93 -1.55 -7.13 14.36
C ASP A 93 -2.71 -7.01 15.37
N MET A 94 -3.66 -6.13 15.07
CA MET A 94 -4.79 -5.82 15.95
C MET A 94 -5.81 -6.97 15.98
N ASP A 95 -5.71 -7.96 15.09
CA ASP A 95 -6.67 -9.07 14.98
C ASP A 95 -6.77 -9.88 16.28
N GLN A 96 -5.65 -10.11 16.96
CA GLN A 96 -5.65 -10.80 18.25
C GLN A 96 -6.30 -9.93 19.33
N GLU A 97 -5.93 -8.65 19.42
CA GLU A 97 -6.48 -7.72 20.41
C GLU A 97 -8.00 -7.52 20.21
N ILE A 98 -8.46 -7.37 18.97
CA ILE A 98 -9.88 -7.31 18.61
C ILE A 98 -10.61 -8.58 19.07
N THR A 99 -10.00 -9.75 18.87
CA THR A 99 -10.58 -11.04 19.29
C THR A 99 -10.68 -11.16 20.81
N GLU A 100 -9.62 -10.78 21.53
CA GLU A 100 -9.58 -10.80 23.00
C GLU A 100 -10.61 -9.83 23.60
N ILE A 101 -10.68 -8.60 23.09
CA ILE A 101 -11.65 -7.60 23.53
C ILE A 101 -13.09 -8.02 23.18
N SER A 102 -13.29 -8.65 22.02
CA SER A 102 -14.59 -9.22 21.63
C SER A 102 -15.04 -10.31 22.60
N SER A 103 -14.16 -11.24 22.96
CA SER A 103 -14.46 -12.28 23.96
C SER A 103 -14.77 -11.66 25.32
N ARG A 104 -13.96 -10.68 25.75
CA ARG A 104 -14.14 -9.98 27.03
C ARG A 104 -15.48 -9.24 27.09
N ALA A 105 -15.87 -8.55 26.02
CA ALA A 105 -17.17 -7.90 25.92
C ALA A 105 -18.33 -8.89 26.10
N HIS A 106 -18.20 -10.09 25.53
CA HIS A 106 -19.20 -11.14 25.69
C HIS A 106 -19.23 -11.71 27.12
N ASP A 107 -18.07 -11.92 27.73
CA ASP A 107 -17.99 -12.42 29.11
C ASP A 107 -18.58 -11.42 30.10
N LEU A 108 -18.26 -10.12 29.94
CA LEU A 108 -18.81 -9.03 30.77
C LEU A 108 -20.33 -8.93 30.63
N LEU A 109 -20.85 -9.14 29.42
CA LEU A 109 -22.28 -9.16 29.14
C LEU A 109 -22.98 -10.33 29.86
N MET A 110 -22.41 -11.53 29.80
CA MET A 110 -23.00 -12.73 30.41
C MET A 110 -22.89 -12.75 31.95
N HIS A 111 -22.06 -11.89 32.55
CA HIS A 111 -21.77 -11.85 33.99
C HIS A 111 -22.12 -10.50 34.64
N VAL A 112 -23.14 -9.79 34.14
CA VAL A 112 -23.63 -8.54 34.76
C VAL A 112 -24.35 -8.86 36.08
N ASP A 113 -23.61 -9.25 37.11
CA ASP A 113 -24.06 -9.33 38.50
C ASP A 113 -24.18 -7.92 39.10
N GLY A 114 -24.78 -6.96 38.39
CA GLY A 114 -25.13 -5.63 38.90
C GLY A 114 -23.98 -4.77 39.46
N GLU A 115 -22.71 -5.15 39.26
CA GLU A 115 -21.56 -4.35 39.70
C GLU A 115 -21.28 -3.24 38.68
N SER A 116 -21.26 -1.98 39.17
CA SER A 116 -21.07 -0.77 38.35
C SER A 116 -19.79 -0.79 37.51
N ASP A 117 -18.75 -1.49 37.97
CA ASP A 117 -17.43 -1.52 37.33
C ASP A 117 -17.43 -2.42 36.07
N GLY A 118 -18.20 -3.51 36.07
CA GLY A 118 -18.31 -4.40 34.91
C GLY A 118 -19.12 -3.80 33.75
N GLU A 119 -20.08 -2.93 34.06
CA GLU A 119 -20.83 -2.21 33.02
C GLU A 119 -19.95 -1.14 32.34
N GLU A 120 -19.11 -0.44 33.10
CA GLU A 120 -18.15 0.52 32.53
C GLU A 120 -17.14 -0.16 31.59
N GLU A 121 -16.57 -1.29 32.03
CA GLU A 121 -15.62 -2.07 31.23
C GLU A 121 -16.25 -2.68 29.96
N PHE A 122 -17.52 -3.09 30.03
CA PHE A 122 -18.26 -3.56 28.85
C PHE A 122 -18.36 -2.46 27.79
N TRP A 123 -18.69 -1.23 28.22
CA TRP A 123 -18.80 -0.10 27.32
C TRP A 123 -17.46 0.30 26.72
N GLU A 124 -16.35 0.16 27.45
CA GLU A 124 -15.00 0.34 26.91
C GLU A 124 -14.68 -0.68 25.81
N CYS A 125 -15.05 -1.95 26.01
CA CYS A 125 -14.87 -2.98 24.99
C CYS A 125 -15.72 -2.71 23.74
N VAL A 126 -17.01 -2.37 23.92
CA VAL A 126 -17.91 -2.00 22.82
C VAL A 126 -17.38 -0.79 22.04
N GLN A 127 -16.82 0.19 22.76
CA GLN A 127 -16.24 1.39 22.18
C GLN A 127 -15.00 1.07 21.34
N PHE A 128 -14.08 0.27 21.85
CA PHE A 128 -12.92 -0.19 21.10
C PHE A 128 -13.33 -0.91 19.81
N LEU A 129 -14.27 -1.85 19.92
CA LEU A 129 -14.77 -2.63 18.78
C LEU A 129 -15.46 -1.74 17.75
N ALA A 130 -16.18 -0.70 18.19
CA ALA A 130 -16.74 0.30 17.29
C ALA A 130 -15.63 1.05 16.55
N CYS A 131 -14.60 1.53 17.24
CA CYS A 131 -13.45 2.19 16.61
C CYS A 131 -12.77 1.30 15.56
N MET A 132 -12.66 -0.01 15.79
CA MET A 132 -12.07 -0.97 14.84
C MET A 132 -13.03 -1.43 13.72
N ASP A 133 -14.15 -0.73 13.53
CA ASP A 133 -15.16 -1.04 12.50
C ASP A 133 -15.76 -2.45 12.62
N MET A 134 -15.83 -2.97 13.85
CA MET A 134 -16.56 -4.19 14.18
C MET A 134 -18.07 -3.89 14.33
N SER A 135 -18.60 -3.02 13.48
CA SER A 135 -19.96 -2.46 13.54
C SER A 135 -21.04 -3.54 13.62
N LYS A 136 -20.86 -4.66 12.90
CA LYS A 136 -21.74 -5.85 12.97
C LYS A 136 -21.71 -6.53 14.33
N HIS A 137 -20.52 -6.67 14.91
CA HIS A 137 -20.33 -7.33 16.19
C HIS A 137 -20.83 -6.45 17.34
N VAL A 138 -20.54 -5.15 17.30
CA VAL A 138 -21.11 -4.13 18.19
C VAL A 138 -22.64 -4.15 18.14
N ALA A 139 -23.25 -4.23 16.94
CA ALA A 139 -24.69 -4.34 16.80
C ALA A 139 -25.27 -5.57 17.53
N LEU A 140 -24.57 -6.71 17.46
CA LEU A 140 -24.97 -7.94 18.15
C LEU A 140 -24.85 -7.80 19.66
N LEU A 141 -23.71 -7.32 20.17
CA LEU A 141 -23.47 -7.09 21.60
C LEU A 141 -24.52 -6.16 22.20
N LEU A 142 -24.82 -5.04 21.52
CA LEU A 142 -25.83 -4.08 21.96
C LEU A 142 -27.25 -4.66 21.92
N THR A 143 -27.56 -5.50 20.93
CA THR A 143 -28.85 -6.20 20.84
C THR A 143 -29.03 -7.17 22.01
N GLN A 144 -27.98 -7.91 22.37
CA GLN A 144 -27.99 -8.86 23.48
C GLN A 144 -28.08 -8.15 24.85
N TRP A 145 -27.28 -7.11 25.07
CA TRP A 145 -27.37 -6.25 26.28
C TRP A 145 -28.76 -5.68 26.48
N LEU A 146 -29.35 -5.17 25.40
CA LEU A 146 -30.72 -4.69 25.43
C LEU A 146 -31.69 -5.79 25.84
N GLN A 147 -31.55 -7.03 25.31
CA GLN A 147 -32.39 -8.19 25.65
C GLN A 147 -32.34 -8.52 27.14
N GLU A 148 -31.15 -8.63 27.71
CA GLU A 148 -30.97 -8.93 29.13
C GLU A 148 -31.58 -7.83 30.03
N LYS A 149 -31.27 -6.56 29.79
CA LYS A 149 -31.80 -5.44 30.58
C LYS A 149 -33.33 -5.31 30.51
N SER A 150 -33.95 -5.85 29.46
CA SER A 150 -35.42 -5.83 29.31
C SER A 150 -36.15 -6.95 30.02
N GLU A 151 -35.45 -8.04 30.36
CA GLU A 151 -36.02 -9.09 31.21
C GLU A 151 -36.07 -8.63 32.68
N ASP A 152 -35.23 -7.66 33.06
CA ASP A 152 -35.12 -7.14 34.42
C ASP A 152 -36.06 -5.97 34.76
N HIS A 153 -36.66 -5.27 33.78
CA HIS A 153 -37.51 -4.09 34.02
C HIS A 153 -38.86 -4.22 33.31
N GLU A 154 -39.98 -3.88 33.96
CA GLU A 154 -41.27 -3.67 33.29
C GLU A 154 -41.13 -2.48 32.32
N VAL A 155 -40.79 -2.78 31.07
CA VAL A 155 -40.44 -1.76 30.06
C VAL A 155 -41.71 -1.03 29.60
N ASP A 156 -41.72 0.30 29.74
CA ASP A 156 -42.77 1.16 29.19
C ASP A 156 -42.72 1.17 27.64
N GLN A 157 -43.88 1.23 26.99
CA GLN A 157 -44.08 0.97 25.56
C GLN A 157 -43.26 1.93 24.65
N GLY A 158 -42.97 3.14 25.13
CA GLY A 158 -42.12 4.12 24.44
C GLY A 158 -40.64 3.73 24.37
N THR A 159 -40.14 3.01 25.38
CA THR A 159 -38.76 2.52 25.43
C THR A 159 -38.56 1.35 24.45
N GLU A 160 -39.61 0.55 24.21
CA GLU A 160 -39.60 -0.58 23.27
C GLU A 160 -39.60 -0.12 21.79
N GLU A 161 -40.31 0.96 21.44
CA GLU A 161 -40.26 1.57 20.10
C GLU A 161 -38.90 2.22 19.80
N ILE A 162 -38.33 2.93 20.78
CA ILE A 162 -36.99 3.53 20.68
C ILE A 162 -35.93 2.44 20.50
N ARG A 163 -36.04 1.36 21.27
CA ARG A 163 -35.15 0.19 21.22
C ARG A 163 -35.24 -0.55 19.90
N THR A 164 -36.44 -0.74 19.36
CA THR A 164 -36.63 -1.34 18.03
C THR A 164 -36.01 -0.48 16.93
N ARG A 165 -36.19 0.84 16.99
CA ARG A 165 -35.54 1.78 16.07
C ARG A 165 -34.02 1.78 16.20
N PHE A 166 -33.49 1.62 17.42
CA PHE A 166 -32.06 1.52 17.68
C PHE A 166 -31.45 0.23 17.10
N ILE A 167 -32.11 -0.91 17.27
CA ILE A 167 -31.68 -2.16 16.64
C ILE A 167 -31.75 -2.02 15.12
N GLU A 168 -32.85 -1.50 14.56
CA GLU A 168 -32.97 -1.29 13.11
C GLU A 168 -31.93 -0.31 12.53
N SER A 169 -31.60 0.78 13.22
CA SER A 169 -30.59 1.75 12.76
C SER A 169 -29.17 1.22 12.90
N THR A 170 -28.87 0.46 13.95
CA THR A 170 -27.57 -0.19 14.15
C THR A 170 -27.34 -1.32 13.13
N TRP A 171 -28.38 -2.10 12.80
CA TRP A 171 -28.35 -3.08 11.70
C TRP A 171 -28.19 -2.43 10.32
N ARG A 172 -28.78 -1.24 10.11
CA ARG A 172 -28.59 -0.47 8.87
C ARG A 172 -27.17 0.09 8.76
N LEU A 173 -26.54 0.49 9.87
CA LEU A 173 -25.14 0.93 9.91
C LEU A 173 -24.16 -0.18 9.57
N ALA A 174 -24.41 -1.37 10.10
CA ALA A 174 -23.68 -2.60 9.76
C ALA A 174 -23.80 -3.01 8.27
N ILE A 175 -24.69 -2.35 7.50
CA ILE A 175 -24.95 -2.60 6.08
C ILE A 175 -24.57 -1.40 5.19
N LEU A 176 -24.56 -0.15 5.70
CA LEU A 176 -24.34 1.09 4.93
C LEU A 176 -23.60 2.13 5.79
N HIS A 177 -22.28 2.28 5.58
CA HIS A 177 -21.36 2.93 6.52
C HIS A 177 -21.41 4.46 6.70
N VAL A 178 -22.12 5.27 5.91
CA VAL A 178 -21.96 6.75 6.01
C VAL A 178 -23.25 7.56 6.13
N THR A 179 -24.33 7.23 5.44
CA THR A 179 -25.59 8.03 5.56
C THR A 179 -26.33 7.78 6.87
N LEU A 180 -26.01 6.69 7.56
CA LEU A 180 -26.69 6.30 8.80
C LEU A 180 -25.91 6.67 10.05
N VAL A 181 -24.67 7.14 9.97
CA VAL A 181 -23.91 7.59 11.15
C VAL A 181 -24.63 8.77 11.82
N GLU A 182 -25.08 9.77 11.05
CA GLU A 182 -25.88 10.88 11.60
C GLU A 182 -27.27 10.44 12.09
N GLU A 183 -27.96 9.56 11.38
CA GLU A 183 -29.28 9.04 11.79
C GLU A 183 -29.17 8.17 13.04
N TRP A 184 -28.09 7.41 13.19
CA TRP A 184 -27.77 6.63 14.37
C TRP A 184 -27.35 7.50 15.53
N TRP A 185 -26.50 8.51 15.30
CA TRP A 185 -26.20 9.56 16.28
C TRP A 185 -27.46 10.30 16.75
N SER A 186 -28.41 10.52 15.85
CA SER A 186 -29.70 11.14 16.18
C SER A 186 -30.62 10.20 16.95
N ALA A 187 -30.70 8.93 16.54
CA ALA A 187 -31.45 7.88 17.23
C ALA A 187 -30.87 7.58 18.63
N MET A 188 -29.55 7.59 18.77
CA MET A 188 -28.80 7.44 20.01
C MET A 188 -29.13 8.55 21.00
N ARG A 189 -29.05 9.82 20.55
CA ARG A 189 -29.40 10.98 21.37
C ARG A 189 -30.88 10.99 21.75
N ALA A 190 -31.75 10.54 20.85
CA ALA A 190 -33.18 10.43 21.11
C ALA A 190 -33.54 9.31 22.10
N ALA A 191 -32.68 8.31 22.28
CA ALA A 191 -32.96 7.15 23.14
C ALA A 191 -32.82 7.42 24.65
N GLY A 192 -32.10 8.47 25.06
CA GLY A 192 -32.08 8.94 26.44
C GLY A 192 -31.63 7.91 27.49
N ILE A 193 -30.88 6.87 27.09
CA ILE A 193 -30.42 5.79 27.98
C ILE A 193 -29.28 6.33 28.85
N ALA A 194 -29.43 6.25 30.18
CA ALA A 194 -28.38 6.62 31.13
C ALA A 194 -27.14 5.75 30.90
N GLY A 195 -25.97 6.37 30.69
CA GLY A 195 -24.73 5.71 30.26
C GLY A 195 -24.39 5.92 28.77
N MET A 196 -25.40 6.12 27.94
CA MET A 196 -25.24 6.28 26.49
C MET A 196 -24.77 7.68 26.10
N GLU A 197 -25.22 8.74 26.79
CA GLU A 197 -24.62 10.09 26.65
C GLU A 197 -23.14 10.10 27.07
N SER A 198 -22.74 9.25 28.04
CA SER A 198 -21.34 9.07 28.44
C SER A 198 -20.54 8.35 27.35
N LEU A 199 -21.09 7.29 26.73
CA LEU A 199 -20.49 6.60 25.58
C LEU A 199 -20.31 7.52 24.38
N ILE A 200 -21.34 8.29 24.04
CA ILE A 200 -21.33 9.29 22.97
C ILE A 200 -20.23 10.33 23.22
N LYS A 201 -20.16 10.84 24.45
CA LYS A 201 -19.16 11.82 24.87
C LYS A 201 -17.75 11.21 24.88
N ARG A 202 -17.58 9.98 25.39
CA ARG A 202 -16.33 9.22 25.40
C ARG A 202 -15.86 8.85 23.99
N MET A 203 -16.75 8.47 23.08
CA MET A 203 -16.41 8.23 21.67
C MET A 203 -15.89 9.52 21.04
N CYS A 204 -16.56 10.65 21.27
CA CYS A 204 -16.08 11.96 20.86
C CYS A 204 -14.77 12.38 21.57
N GLU A 205 -14.51 11.93 22.80
CA GLU A 205 -13.28 12.19 23.57
C GLU A 205 -12.11 11.29 23.11
N LEU A 206 -12.33 10.04 22.71
CA LEU A 206 -11.27 9.19 22.13
C LEU A 206 -10.88 9.65 20.72
N THR A 207 -11.85 10.17 19.97
CA THR A 207 -11.63 10.82 18.67
C THR A 207 -11.42 12.34 18.81
N SER A 208 -11.28 12.85 20.03
CA SER A 208 -10.93 14.25 20.28
C SER A 208 -9.41 14.36 20.27
N PRO A 209 -8.84 15.42 19.65
CA PRO A 209 -7.40 15.72 19.65
C PRO A 209 -6.70 15.62 21.02
N GLU A 210 -7.42 15.69 22.14
CA GLU A 210 -6.83 15.88 23.46
C GLU A 210 -6.86 14.65 24.40
N THR A 211 -7.60 13.57 24.09
CA THR A 211 -7.94 12.53 25.12
C THR A 211 -7.99 11.06 24.63
N GLY A 212 -7.25 10.71 23.57
CA GLY A 212 -7.23 9.32 23.03
C GLY A 212 -6.55 8.31 23.98
N PRO A 213 -6.96 7.02 23.97
CA PRO A 213 -6.52 5.99 24.94
C PRO A 213 -5.25 5.24 24.51
N VAL A 214 -4.70 5.56 23.35
CA VAL A 214 -3.64 4.75 22.76
C VAL A 214 -2.30 5.33 23.20
N GLU A 215 -1.80 4.83 24.34
CA GLU A 215 -0.49 5.16 24.93
C GLU A 215 0.71 4.63 24.11
N SER A 216 0.54 4.38 22.81
CA SER A 216 1.56 3.80 21.92
C SER A 216 2.18 4.86 21.00
N GLU A 217 3.48 4.78 20.76
CA GLU A 217 4.23 5.65 19.84
C GLU A 217 3.67 5.63 18.39
N THR A 218 2.87 4.61 18.02
CA THR A 218 2.19 4.44 16.70
C THR A 218 0.72 4.89 16.69
N ALA A 219 0.19 5.39 17.80
CA ALA A 219 -1.22 5.73 18.04
C ALA A 219 -1.81 6.87 17.19
N TRP A 220 -0.96 7.77 16.72
CA TRP A 220 -1.42 9.08 16.28
C TRP A 220 -2.18 9.02 14.95
N TYR A 221 -1.73 8.18 14.00
CA TYR A 221 -2.45 8.04 12.74
C TYR A 221 -3.69 7.17 12.90
N LEU A 222 -3.75 6.24 13.87
CA LEU A 222 -5.02 5.58 14.20
C LEU A 222 -6.08 6.62 14.55
N LYS A 223 -5.73 7.58 15.40
CA LYS A 223 -6.62 8.67 15.76
C LYS A 223 -7.08 9.47 14.54
N VAL A 224 -6.16 9.83 13.64
CA VAL A 224 -6.49 10.53 12.38
C VAL A 224 -7.42 9.67 11.51
N ILE A 225 -7.15 8.37 11.39
CA ILE A 225 -7.95 7.42 10.60
C ILE A 225 -9.35 7.30 11.19
N LEU A 226 -9.49 7.22 12.52
CA LEU A 226 -10.76 7.17 13.22
C LEU A 226 -11.54 8.49 13.06
N GLU A 227 -10.87 9.63 13.19
CA GLU A 227 -11.48 10.93 12.96
C GLU A 227 -11.99 11.06 11.51
N TYR A 228 -11.19 10.62 10.54
CA TYR A 228 -11.56 10.58 9.14
C TYR A 228 -12.74 9.63 8.87
N PHE A 229 -12.71 8.43 9.46
CA PHE A 229 -13.75 7.42 9.31
C PHE A 229 -15.09 7.86 9.91
N TRP A 230 -15.09 8.41 11.12
CA TRP A 230 -16.32 8.70 11.87
C TRP A 230 -16.89 10.10 11.61
N PHE A 231 -16.06 11.10 11.37
CA PHE A 231 -16.50 12.49 11.26
C PHE A 231 -16.40 13.04 9.85
N TYR A 232 -15.49 12.51 9.04
CA TYR A 232 -15.17 13.06 7.74
C TYR A 232 -15.06 12.04 6.59
N PRO A 233 -15.93 11.01 6.51
CA PRO A 233 -15.79 9.91 5.55
C PRO A 233 -15.95 10.33 4.07
N ASN A 234 -16.28 11.60 3.81
CA ASN A 234 -16.42 12.17 2.46
C ASN A 234 -15.33 13.20 2.11
N LEU A 235 -14.37 13.47 3.00
CA LEU A 235 -13.28 14.40 2.70
C LEU A 235 -12.22 13.69 1.84
N ASN A 236 -11.55 14.42 0.95
CA ASN A 236 -10.33 13.90 0.36
C ASN A 236 -9.25 13.85 1.44
N VAL A 237 -8.55 12.73 1.58
CA VAL A 237 -7.39 12.55 2.45
C VAL A 237 -6.32 13.57 2.07
N THR A 238 -6.12 13.81 0.78
CA THR A 238 -5.23 14.85 0.24
C THR A 238 -5.80 16.28 0.29
N GLY A 239 -7.02 16.47 0.82
CA GLY A 239 -7.69 17.77 0.92
C GLY A 239 -7.34 18.55 2.19
N GLY A 240 -7.40 19.89 2.14
CA GLY A 240 -6.91 20.77 3.21
C GLY A 240 -7.55 20.62 4.60
N ALA A 241 -8.64 19.87 4.74
CA ALA A 241 -9.27 19.61 6.03
C ALA A 241 -8.62 18.42 6.78
N VAL A 242 -8.20 17.35 6.09
CA VAL A 242 -7.44 16.23 6.69
C VAL A 242 -6.04 16.70 7.09
N SER A 243 -5.42 17.59 6.31
CA SER A 243 -4.18 18.27 6.66
C SER A 243 -4.23 18.97 8.03
N SER A 244 -5.36 19.58 8.43
CA SER A 244 -5.48 20.24 9.74
C SER A 244 -5.55 19.26 10.93
N ILE A 245 -6.16 18.08 10.71
CA ILE A 245 -6.26 17.00 11.70
C ILE A 245 -4.89 16.34 11.84
N VAL A 246 -4.23 16.05 10.72
CA VAL A 246 -2.87 15.49 10.67
C VAL A 246 -1.86 16.43 11.31
N GLU A 247 -1.90 17.73 11.02
CA GLU A 247 -1.03 18.73 11.65
C GLU A 247 -1.23 18.84 13.17
N SER A 248 -2.44 18.60 13.65
CA SER A 248 -2.76 18.62 15.08
C SER A 248 -2.26 17.36 15.77
N ALA A 249 -2.42 16.18 15.15
CA ALA A 249 -1.88 14.92 15.64
C ALA A 249 -0.34 14.89 15.62
N ALA A 250 0.30 15.38 14.55
CA ALA A 250 1.75 15.49 14.43
C ALA A 250 2.36 16.46 15.46
N LYS A 251 1.67 17.54 15.81
CA LYS A 251 2.10 18.46 16.88
C LYS A 251 2.10 17.79 18.26
N LEU A 252 1.12 16.94 18.56
CA LEU A 252 1.03 16.21 19.83
C LEU A 252 2.20 15.25 20.01
N LEU A 253 2.60 14.53 18.96
CA LEU A 253 3.79 13.67 18.97
C LEU A 253 5.09 14.45 19.17
N SER A 254 5.24 15.60 18.53
CA SER A 254 6.46 16.43 18.66
C SER A 254 6.67 16.96 20.08
N THR A 255 5.61 16.95 20.90
CA THR A 255 5.64 17.38 22.30
C THR A 255 5.87 16.25 23.30
N GLU A 256 5.64 14.99 22.93
CA GLU A 256 5.97 13.82 23.75
C GLU A 256 7.46 13.50 23.59
N LYS A 257 8.23 13.72 24.67
CA LYS A 257 9.70 13.72 24.66
C LYS A 257 10.36 12.36 24.40
N ASP A 258 9.60 11.27 24.31
CA ASP A 258 10.12 9.91 24.32
C ASP A 258 9.81 9.11 23.05
N ALA A 259 8.93 9.56 22.15
CA ALA A 259 8.60 8.82 20.92
C ALA A 259 9.66 9.00 19.83
N SER A 260 10.38 7.93 19.48
CA SER A 260 11.25 7.94 18.29
C SER A 260 10.39 7.81 17.03
N VAL A 261 10.18 8.93 16.33
CA VAL A 261 9.50 8.94 15.02
C VAL A 261 10.20 7.97 14.07
N THR A 262 9.48 6.96 13.59
CA THR A 262 10.00 5.95 12.65
C THR A 262 9.85 6.42 11.20
N PRO A 263 10.64 5.88 10.24
CA PRO A 263 10.44 6.19 8.82
C PRO A 263 9.03 5.86 8.31
N MET A 264 8.37 4.84 8.89
CA MET A 264 7.01 4.51 8.54
C MET A 264 6.01 5.59 8.99
N ASP A 265 6.21 6.19 10.16
CA ASP A 265 5.38 7.32 10.61
C ASP A 265 5.45 8.50 9.63
N VAL A 266 6.64 8.78 9.09
CA VAL A 266 6.84 9.83 8.10
C VAL A 266 6.16 9.48 6.77
N VAL A 267 6.23 8.22 6.33
CA VAL A 267 5.52 7.74 5.14
C VAL A 267 4.00 7.90 5.30
N VAL A 268 3.45 7.49 6.45
CA VAL A 268 2.01 7.61 6.75
C VAL A 268 1.60 9.08 6.76
N HIS A 269 2.37 9.94 7.44
CA HIS A 269 2.15 11.37 7.44
C HIS A 269 2.14 11.97 6.04
N ALA A 270 3.14 11.64 5.22
CA ALA A 270 3.25 12.14 3.87
C ALA A 270 2.08 11.69 2.98
N CYS A 271 1.63 10.44 3.12
CA CYS A 271 0.47 9.92 2.40
C CYS A 271 -0.84 10.57 2.83
N LEU A 272 -1.04 10.77 4.14
CA LEU A 272 -2.25 11.40 4.68
C LEU A 272 -2.33 12.91 4.42
N THR A 273 -1.20 13.58 4.19
CA THR A 273 -1.14 15.02 3.86
C THR A 273 -1.02 15.30 2.36
N GLY A 274 -0.83 14.27 1.53
CA GLY A 274 -0.48 14.43 0.11
C GLY A 274 0.91 15.03 -0.11
N ASN A 275 1.79 15.04 0.89
CA ASN A 275 3.13 15.59 0.79
C ASN A 275 4.08 14.61 0.07
N VAL A 276 3.96 14.53 -1.25
CA VAL A 276 4.78 13.64 -2.09
C VAL A 276 6.28 13.90 -1.93
N ASN A 277 6.71 15.15 -1.71
CA ASN A 277 8.13 15.48 -1.51
C ASN A 277 8.71 14.84 -0.24
N GLU A 278 7.96 14.82 0.85
CA GLU A 278 8.36 14.16 2.10
C GLU A 278 8.40 12.64 1.90
N LEU A 279 7.38 12.06 1.26
CA LEU A 279 7.35 10.63 0.92
C LEU A 279 8.59 10.21 0.12
N LEU A 280 8.91 10.95 -0.95
CA LEU A 280 10.08 10.66 -1.79
C LEU A 280 11.39 10.80 -1.02
N THR A 281 11.50 11.80 -0.14
CA THR A 281 12.72 12.01 0.67
C THR A 281 12.95 10.84 1.62
N THR A 282 11.91 10.40 2.32
CA THR A 282 11.97 9.25 3.25
C THR A 282 12.29 7.95 2.52
N LEU A 283 11.59 7.65 1.42
CA LEU A 283 11.89 6.46 0.60
C LEU A 283 13.31 6.47 0.02
N SER A 284 13.87 7.65 -0.22
CA SER A 284 15.25 7.78 -0.71
C SER A 284 16.29 7.55 0.38
N ALA A 285 16.03 8.03 1.60
CA ALA A 285 16.94 7.91 2.74
C ALA A 285 16.92 6.50 3.34
N ASP A 286 15.71 5.96 3.52
CA ASP A 286 15.45 4.74 4.30
C ASP A 286 14.92 3.60 3.42
N GLY A 287 15.12 3.67 2.10
CA GLY A 287 14.56 2.72 1.14
C GLY A 287 14.87 1.25 1.43
N LYS A 288 15.97 0.94 2.13
CA LYS A 288 16.29 -0.44 2.56
C LYS A 288 15.29 -1.00 3.57
N GLU A 289 14.69 -0.16 4.41
CA GLU A 289 13.68 -0.57 5.38
C GLU A 289 12.35 -0.95 4.71
N PHE A 290 12.14 -0.50 3.47
CA PHE A 290 10.92 -0.71 2.70
C PHE A 290 11.13 -1.69 1.52
N GLY A 291 12.03 -2.67 1.62
CA GLY A 291 12.28 -3.63 0.54
C GLY A 291 13.20 -3.13 -0.59
N GLY A 292 13.86 -1.98 -0.42
CA GLY A 292 14.94 -1.49 -1.28
C GLY A 292 14.47 -0.89 -2.61
N SER A 293 15.37 -0.91 -3.61
CA SER A 293 15.16 -0.25 -4.90
C SER A 293 13.94 -0.76 -5.67
N MET A 294 13.51 -2.00 -5.43
CA MET A 294 12.30 -2.57 -6.03
C MET A 294 11.05 -1.79 -5.61
N THR A 295 10.78 -1.73 -4.31
CA THR A 295 9.59 -1.06 -3.77
C THR A 295 9.59 0.43 -4.10
N VAL A 296 10.74 1.08 -3.95
CA VAL A 296 10.88 2.51 -4.27
C VAL A 296 10.59 2.76 -5.74
N CYS A 297 11.11 1.94 -6.66
CA CYS A 297 10.84 2.07 -8.09
C CYS A 297 9.35 1.94 -8.41
N HIS A 298 8.69 0.93 -7.84
CA HIS A 298 7.27 0.67 -8.08
C HIS A 298 6.35 1.74 -7.47
N ILE A 299 6.68 2.28 -6.30
CA ILE A 299 5.96 3.42 -5.71
C ILE A 299 6.12 4.66 -6.58
N VAL A 300 7.32 4.94 -7.07
CA VAL A 300 7.58 6.08 -7.95
C VAL A 300 6.84 5.93 -9.29
N ASP A 301 6.75 4.72 -9.84
CA ASP A 301 5.90 4.43 -11.00
C ASP A 301 4.42 4.72 -10.72
N LEU A 302 3.89 4.28 -9.57
CA LEU A 302 2.50 4.60 -9.17
C LEU A 302 2.27 6.11 -9.08
N LEU A 303 3.17 6.85 -8.43
CA LEU A 303 3.08 8.31 -8.30
C LEU A 303 3.22 9.02 -9.65
N TYR A 304 4.03 8.48 -10.56
CA TYR A 304 4.17 9.01 -11.92
C TYR A 304 2.88 8.87 -12.71
N TYR A 305 2.32 7.66 -12.78
CA TYR A 305 1.14 7.40 -13.60
C TYR A 305 -0.16 7.97 -12.99
N THR A 306 -0.22 8.21 -11.68
CA THR A 306 -1.33 8.94 -11.04
C THR A 306 -1.21 10.46 -11.21
N GLY A 307 -0.09 10.96 -11.77
CA GLY A 307 0.19 12.40 -11.90
C GLY A 307 0.72 13.06 -10.61
N SER A 308 0.65 12.39 -9.46
CA SER A 308 1.09 12.90 -8.15
C SER A 308 2.56 13.35 -8.12
N LEU A 309 3.42 12.70 -8.92
CA LEU A 309 4.85 13.07 -9.01
C LEU A 309 5.05 14.46 -9.67
N SER A 310 4.17 14.84 -10.60
CA SER A 310 4.21 16.14 -11.27
C SER A 310 3.78 17.30 -10.38
N GLU A 311 3.00 17.02 -9.33
CA GLU A 311 2.64 18.03 -8.32
C GLU A 311 3.82 18.33 -7.40
N ALA A 312 4.68 17.33 -7.16
CA ALA A 312 5.88 17.44 -6.34
C ALA A 312 7.04 18.12 -7.08
N LEU A 313 7.18 17.83 -8.38
CA LEU A 313 8.27 18.27 -9.23
C LEU A 313 7.73 19.18 -10.35
N PRO A 314 8.05 20.49 -10.34
CA PRO A 314 7.35 21.50 -11.15
C PRO A 314 7.68 21.44 -12.66
N ALA A 315 8.69 20.67 -13.08
CA ALA A 315 9.05 20.52 -14.48
C ALA A 315 8.95 19.05 -14.91
N GLU A 316 8.29 18.79 -16.03
CA GLU A 316 8.11 17.45 -16.62
C GLU A 316 9.43 16.71 -16.81
N ARG A 317 10.49 17.43 -17.20
CA ARG A 317 11.84 16.87 -17.31
C ARG A 317 12.39 16.36 -15.96
N ASP A 318 12.08 17.05 -14.87
CA ASP A 318 12.53 16.64 -13.54
C ASP A 318 11.77 15.40 -13.05
N VAL A 319 10.48 15.29 -13.41
CA VAL A 319 9.63 14.11 -13.17
C VAL A 319 10.20 12.88 -13.87
N GLU A 320 10.43 12.97 -15.19
CA GLU A 320 11.00 11.87 -15.98
C GLU A 320 12.38 11.47 -15.48
N GLN A 321 13.25 12.45 -15.20
CA GLN A 321 14.60 12.19 -14.72
C GLN A 321 14.62 11.54 -13.34
N TYR A 322 13.72 11.94 -12.44
CA TYR A 322 13.59 11.32 -11.12
C TYR A 322 13.12 9.86 -11.23
N ARG A 323 12.06 9.62 -12.02
CA ARG A 323 11.55 8.28 -12.28
C ARG A 323 12.62 7.37 -12.89
N ASP A 324 13.24 7.80 -13.98
CA ASP A 324 14.25 7.01 -14.68
C ASP A 324 15.49 6.78 -13.80
N GLY A 325 15.82 7.70 -12.89
CA GLY A 325 16.83 7.49 -11.85
C GLY A 325 16.54 6.28 -10.96
N ARG A 326 15.29 6.12 -10.50
CA ARG A 326 14.87 4.97 -9.67
C ARG A 326 14.78 3.68 -10.45
N LEU A 327 14.35 3.77 -11.71
CA LEU A 327 14.34 2.65 -12.64
C LEU A 327 15.75 2.09 -12.88
N ILE A 328 16.78 2.96 -12.96
CA ILE A 328 18.18 2.54 -13.08
C ILE A 328 18.61 1.74 -11.84
N ASP A 329 18.34 2.25 -10.64
CA ASP A 329 18.72 1.59 -9.39
C ASP A 329 18.12 0.18 -9.31
N TYR A 330 16.89 0.02 -9.80
CA TYR A 330 16.21 -1.27 -9.85
C TYR A 330 16.77 -2.21 -10.94
N ILE A 331 17.07 -1.70 -12.14
CA ILE A 331 17.74 -2.47 -13.21
C ILE A 331 19.11 -3.00 -12.74
N ASP A 332 19.86 -2.18 -12.02
CA ASP A 332 21.17 -2.58 -11.49
C ASP A 332 21.04 -3.65 -10.38
N LEU A 333 19.94 -3.62 -9.60
CA LEU A 333 19.58 -4.72 -8.69
C LEU A 333 19.21 -6.01 -9.46
N LEU A 334 18.41 -5.90 -10.51
CA LEU A 334 17.94 -7.03 -11.33
C LEU A 334 19.08 -7.77 -12.05
N THR A 335 20.11 -7.03 -12.46
CA THR A 335 21.32 -7.59 -13.10
C THR A 335 22.42 -7.98 -12.10
N SER A 336 22.17 -7.81 -10.80
CA SER A 336 23.11 -8.19 -9.75
C SER A 336 23.23 -9.72 -9.61
N ARG A 337 24.26 -10.15 -8.87
CA ARG A 337 24.47 -11.58 -8.57
C ARG A 337 23.44 -12.17 -7.60
N ALA A 338 22.57 -11.34 -7.02
CA ALA A 338 21.60 -11.77 -6.03
C ALA A 338 20.42 -12.53 -6.65
N LEU A 339 20.16 -12.37 -7.95
CA LEU A 339 19.00 -12.95 -8.62
C LEU A 339 19.40 -14.03 -9.64
N PRO A 340 18.50 -14.99 -9.94
CA PRO A 340 18.70 -15.92 -11.04
C PRO A 340 18.91 -15.16 -12.35
N LYS A 341 20.12 -15.25 -12.92
CA LYS A 341 20.55 -14.42 -14.07
C LYS A 341 19.52 -14.36 -15.20
N ALA A 342 19.00 -15.50 -15.63
CA ALA A 342 18.05 -15.56 -16.74
C ALA A 342 16.76 -14.76 -16.50
N LEU A 343 16.24 -14.77 -15.26
CA LEU A 343 15.05 -14.00 -14.90
C LEU A 343 15.39 -12.53 -14.70
N GLY A 344 16.46 -12.24 -13.94
CA GLY A 344 16.89 -10.88 -13.63
C GLY A 344 17.19 -10.05 -14.87
N TYR A 345 17.94 -10.61 -15.82
CA TYR A 345 18.26 -9.92 -17.07
C TYR A 345 17.05 -9.71 -17.99
N ARG A 346 16.10 -10.65 -18.00
CA ARG A 346 14.86 -10.48 -18.77
C ARG A 346 14.02 -9.34 -18.22
N LEU A 347 13.82 -9.30 -16.91
CA LEU A 347 13.10 -8.20 -16.27
C LEU A 347 13.85 -6.87 -16.46
N ALA A 348 15.18 -6.88 -16.30
CA ALA A 348 16.01 -5.71 -16.54
C ALA A 348 15.87 -5.17 -17.97
N GLU A 349 15.76 -6.05 -18.98
CA GLU A 349 15.49 -5.67 -20.37
C GLU A 349 14.13 -4.99 -20.50
N ASP A 350 13.06 -5.58 -19.94
CA ASP A 350 11.70 -5.04 -19.98
C ASP A 350 11.63 -3.65 -19.30
N TYR A 351 12.25 -3.50 -18.13
CA TYR A 351 12.32 -2.22 -17.41
C TYR A 351 13.19 -1.19 -18.14
N ALA A 352 14.33 -1.58 -18.71
CA ALA A 352 15.16 -0.67 -19.48
C ALA A 352 14.43 -0.15 -20.72
N ALA A 353 13.60 -0.99 -21.36
CA ALA A 353 12.78 -0.58 -22.50
C ALA A 353 11.69 0.44 -22.13
N ALA A 354 11.23 0.45 -20.87
CA ALA A 354 10.20 1.34 -20.34
C ALA A 354 10.71 2.73 -19.88
N SER A 355 12.02 3.01 -20.00
CA SER A 355 12.60 4.33 -19.72
C SER A 355 12.18 5.37 -20.77
N HIS A 356 11.89 6.59 -20.30
CA HIS A 356 11.52 7.73 -21.16
C HIS A 356 12.76 8.40 -21.78
N GLU A 357 13.90 8.37 -21.10
CA GLU A 357 15.14 8.93 -21.62
C GLU A 357 15.78 8.01 -22.69
N GLU A 358 15.58 8.33 -23.97
CA GLU A 358 16.08 7.58 -25.14
C GLU A 358 17.57 7.18 -25.01
N ASN A 359 18.44 8.11 -24.60
CA ASN A 359 19.87 7.85 -24.49
C ASN A 359 20.19 6.85 -23.37
N LEU A 360 19.51 6.97 -22.24
CA LEU A 360 19.66 6.09 -21.10
C LEU A 360 19.13 4.69 -21.43
N ARG A 361 17.92 4.61 -21.98
CA ARG A 361 17.29 3.38 -22.49
C ARG A 361 18.24 2.63 -23.41
N ARG A 362 18.75 3.29 -24.44
CA ARG A 362 19.70 2.68 -25.40
C ARG A 362 20.95 2.19 -24.68
N ARG A 363 21.55 3.00 -23.82
CA ARG A 363 22.77 2.63 -23.08
C ARG A 363 22.56 1.40 -22.20
N LYS A 364 21.45 1.33 -21.45
CA LYS A 364 21.15 0.22 -20.54
C LYS A 364 20.77 -1.04 -21.31
N LEU A 365 19.86 -0.95 -22.30
CA LEU A 365 19.51 -2.08 -23.17
C LEU A 365 20.74 -2.64 -23.89
N SER A 366 21.61 -1.79 -24.43
CA SER A 366 22.85 -2.23 -25.07
C SER A 366 23.73 -3.03 -24.12
N LYS A 367 23.87 -2.59 -22.86
CA LYS A 367 24.65 -3.31 -21.85
C LYS A 367 24.02 -4.68 -21.54
N ILE A 368 22.73 -4.69 -21.21
CA ILE A 368 21.99 -5.90 -20.81
C ILE A 368 22.01 -6.95 -21.92
N LEU A 369 21.77 -6.55 -23.17
CA LEU A 369 21.76 -7.47 -24.31
C LEU A 369 23.15 -8.05 -24.61
N LEU A 370 24.22 -7.25 -24.49
CA LEU A 370 25.59 -7.74 -24.64
C LEU A 370 25.94 -8.77 -23.56
N GLU A 371 25.65 -8.46 -22.30
CA GLU A 371 25.90 -9.36 -21.16
C GLU A 371 25.03 -10.63 -21.26
N THR A 372 23.79 -10.52 -21.73
CA THR A 372 22.90 -11.66 -22.02
C THR A 372 23.50 -12.58 -23.10
N ALA A 373 24.05 -12.00 -24.17
CA ALA A 373 24.71 -12.76 -25.22
C ALA A 373 25.97 -13.47 -24.73
N GLU A 374 26.77 -12.80 -23.90
CA GLU A 374 28.03 -13.32 -23.37
C GLU A 374 27.82 -14.41 -22.31
N GLU A 375 26.90 -14.18 -21.37
CA GLU A 375 26.81 -15.00 -20.16
C GLU A 375 25.71 -16.06 -20.21
N MET A 376 24.69 -15.89 -21.08
CA MET A 376 23.45 -16.69 -21.03
C MET A 376 23.04 -17.32 -22.35
N SER A 377 23.85 -17.20 -23.40
CA SER A 377 23.52 -17.71 -24.73
C SER A 377 24.47 -18.84 -25.15
N PRO A 378 24.33 -20.05 -24.56
CA PRO A 378 25.22 -21.17 -24.84
C PRO A 378 25.05 -21.75 -26.25
N THR A 379 23.90 -21.53 -26.89
CA THR A 379 23.62 -22.02 -28.24
C THR A 379 23.51 -20.88 -29.26
N ASP A 380 23.70 -21.22 -30.53
CA ASP A 380 23.52 -20.26 -31.62
C ASP A 380 22.06 -19.78 -31.72
N ASN A 381 21.09 -20.62 -31.32
CA ASN A 381 19.68 -20.23 -31.26
C ASN A 381 19.43 -19.14 -30.20
N ASP A 382 20.09 -19.26 -29.03
CA ASP A 382 19.98 -18.25 -27.96
C ASP A 382 20.61 -16.93 -28.41
N LEU A 383 21.79 -16.99 -29.03
CA LEU A 383 22.46 -15.81 -29.60
C LEU A 383 21.60 -15.12 -30.67
N MET A 384 20.99 -15.90 -31.58
CA MET A 384 20.09 -15.35 -32.59
C MET A 384 18.84 -14.72 -31.98
N ALA A 385 18.34 -15.23 -30.85
CA ALA A 385 17.25 -14.60 -30.12
C ALA A 385 17.68 -13.24 -29.53
N VAL A 386 18.88 -13.13 -28.96
CA VAL A 386 19.42 -11.84 -28.46
C VAL A 386 19.67 -10.85 -29.60
N ILE A 387 20.20 -11.31 -30.74
CA ILE A 387 20.37 -10.48 -31.95
C ILE A 387 19.03 -9.95 -32.43
N LYS A 388 18.01 -10.80 -32.50
CA LYS A 388 16.67 -10.39 -32.88
C LYS A 388 16.12 -9.32 -31.93
N ARG A 389 16.20 -9.53 -30.61
CA ARG A 389 15.77 -8.52 -29.62
C ARG A 389 16.54 -7.21 -29.76
N SER A 390 17.85 -7.27 -30.04
CA SER A 390 18.66 -6.07 -30.29
C SER A 390 18.16 -5.28 -31.50
N LEU A 391 17.72 -5.96 -32.56
CA LEU A 391 17.12 -5.31 -33.73
C LEU A 391 15.71 -4.79 -33.46
N ASP A 392 14.90 -5.53 -32.70
CA ASP A 392 13.56 -5.12 -32.27
C ASP A 392 13.64 -3.81 -31.46
N HIS A 393 14.67 -3.66 -30.60
CA HIS A 393 14.98 -2.44 -29.84
C HIS A 393 15.73 -1.36 -30.64
N ARG A 394 15.94 -1.53 -31.95
CA ARG A 394 16.66 -0.60 -32.84
C ARG A 394 18.11 -0.33 -32.41
N LEU A 395 18.81 -1.36 -31.93
CA LEU A 395 20.23 -1.36 -31.55
C LEU A 395 21.06 -2.21 -32.52
N PRO A 396 21.18 -1.82 -33.81
CA PRO A 396 21.92 -2.60 -34.80
C PRO A 396 23.43 -2.68 -34.50
N ASP A 397 23.99 -1.69 -33.81
CA ASP A 397 25.37 -1.68 -33.33
C ASP A 397 25.63 -2.78 -32.31
N VAL A 398 24.66 -3.05 -31.42
CA VAL A 398 24.73 -4.15 -30.45
C VAL A 398 24.63 -5.49 -31.16
N ALA A 399 23.65 -5.65 -32.06
CA ALA A 399 23.51 -6.86 -32.88
C ALA A 399 24.80 -7.20 -33.63
N LEU A 400 25.44 -6.19 -34.23
CA LEU A 400 26.73 -6.32 -34.91
C LEU A 400 27.86 -6.71 -33.96
N ARG A 401 27.92 -6.13 -32.75
CA ARG A 401 28.94 -6.49 -31.75
C ARG A 401 28.80 -7.92 -31.27
N ILE A 402 27.57 -8.40 -31.03
CA ILE A 402 27.31 -9.81 -30.65
C ILE A 402 27.77 -10.74 -31.77
N CYS A 403 27.42 -10.40 -33.02
CA CYS A 403 27.89 -11.08 -34.20
C CYS A 403 29.44 -11.14 -34.22
N PHE A 404 30.12 -9.99 -34.16
CA PHE A 404 31.59 -9.93 -34.24
C PHE A 404 32.28 -10.69 -33.10
N ALA A 405 31.79 -10.60 -31.86
CA ALA A 405 32.32 -11.34 -30.73
C ALA A 405 32.23 -12.86 -30.94
N ARG A 406 31.19 -13.34 -31.63
CA ARG A 406 31.09 -14.74 -32.05
C ARG A 406 32.01 -15.06 -33.24
N TYR A 407 32.23 -14.11 -34.15
CA TYR A 407 33.05 -14.27 -35.35
C TYR A 407 34.56 -14.23 -35.09
N GLU A 408 35.05 -13.57 -34.04
CA GLU A 408 36.46 -13.70 -33.61
C GLU A 408 36.82 -15.15 -33.18
N ALA A 409 35.81 -16.02 -32.99
CA ALA A 409 35.97 -17.45 -32.74
C ALA A 409 35.79 -18.34 -34.00
N LEU A 410 35.49 -17.78 -35.17
CA LEU A 410 35.22 -18.50 -36.44
C LEU A 410 36.15 -18.05 -37.58
N SER A 411 36.27 -18.87 -38.62
CA SER A 411 37.17 -18.59 -39.76
C SER A 411 36.61 -17.52 -40.72
N ASP A 412 37.48 -16.83 -41.46
CA ASP A 412 37.20 -15.67 -42.35
C ASP A 412 36.02 -15.85 -43.33
N THR A 413 35.62 -17.08 -43.66
CA THR A 413 34.54 -17.36 -44.62
C THR A 413 33.13 -17.25 -44.02
N ASP A 414 32.98 -17.46 -42.71
CA ASP A 414 31.69 -17.37 -42.03
C ASP A 414 31.29 -15.91 -41.75
N VAL A 415 32.28 -15.03 -41.58
CA VAL A 415 32.12 -13.59 -41.32
C VAL A 415 31.43 -12.87 -42.49
N LEU A 416 31.82 -13.18 -43.73
CA LEU A 416 31.23 -12.58 -44.93
C LEU A 416 29.76 -12.99 -45.15
N SER A 417 29.41 -14.20 -44.74
CA SER A 417 28.04 -14.75 -44.86
C SER A 417 27.09 -14.08 -43.86
N ALA A 418 27.56 -13.82 -42.65
CA ALA A 418 26.82 -13.12 -41.62
C ALA A 418 26.60 -11.63 -41.91
N ILE A 419 27.63 -10.94 -42.39
CA ILE A 419 27.53 -9.55 -42.84
C ILE A 419 26.50 -9.44 -43.98
N ARG A 420 26.45 -10.43 -44.89
CA ARG A 420 25.40 -10.50 -45.91
C ARG A 420 24.01 -10.73 -45.32
N ALA A 421 23.86 -11.63 -44.35
CA ALA A 421 22.58 -11.87 -43.69
C ALA A 421 22.04 -10.63 -42.97
N LEU A 422 22.90 -9.90 -42.24
CA LEU A 422 22.59 -8.62 -41.61
C LEU A 422 22.25 -7.53 -42.63
N GLY A 423 22.99 -7.47 -43.75
CA GLY A 423 22.70 -6.59 -44.87
C GLY A 423 21.35 -6.85 -45.52
N CYS A 424 20.99 -8.13 -45.71
CA CYS A 424 19.68 -8.54 -46.21
C CYS A 424 18.54 -8.15 -45.24
N TYR A 425 18.73 -8.37 -43.93
CA TYR A 425 17.75 -8.03 -42.90
C TYR A 425 17.51 -6.51 -42.80
N LEU A 426 18.57 -5.69 -42.83
CA LEU A 426 18.49 -4.23 -42.83
C LEU A 426 17.86 -3.65 -44.11
N GLN A 427 17.84 -4.42 -45.20
CA GLN A 427 17.24 -4.05 -46.49
C GLN A 427 15.83 -4.65 -46.69
N GLY A 428 15.26 -5.32 -45.68
CA GLY A 428 13.93 -5.94 -45.78
C GLY A 428 13.86 -7.10 -46.78
N SER A 429 14.99 -7.71 -47.13
CA SER A 429 15.09 -8.79 -48.11
C SER A 429 15.43 -10.11 -47.40
N GLN A 430 14.71 -11.20 -47.68
CA GLN A 430 15.08 -12.51 -47.12
C GLN A 430 16.39 -13.02 -47.74
N PRO A 431 17.30 -13.62 -46.96
CA PRO A 431 18.54 -14.19 -47.48
C PRO A 431 18.26 -15.47 -48.28
N THR A 432 18.84 -15.58 -49.48
CA THR A 432 18.83 -16.78 -50.35
C THR A 432 20.04 -17.68 -50.11
#